data_AF-A0A5S4ZPG1-F1
#
_entry.id   AF-A0A5S4ZPG1-F1
#
_cell.length_a   1.000
_cell.length_b   1.000
_cell.length_c   1.000
_cell.angle_alpha   90.00
_cell.angle_beta   90.00
_cell.angle_gamma   90.00
#
_symmetry.space_group_name_H-M   'P 1'
#
loop_
_entity.id
_entity.type
_entity.pdbx_description
1 polymer ?
#
loop_
_entity_poly.entity_id
_entity_poly.type
_entity_poly.pdbx_seq_one_letter_code
_entity_poly.pdbx_strand_id
1 'polypeptide(L)'
;MISVVNKEIIRRLYFKQQKSIRWIARELKMSRKTVRKALVDSDEPKYNLTRPKPKPVTSHIRPIIKQWLQEEKQYPTKQRYTAR
;
A
#
# COMPACT_ATOMS: atom_id res chain seq x y z
N MET A 1 -12.53 0.67 -0.11
CA MET A 1 -11.42 1.04 0.81
C MET A 1 -12.03 1.96 1.86
N ILE A 2 -11.79 1.73 3.16
CA ILE A 2 -12.37 2.60 4.21
C ILE A 2 -11.53 3.87 4.26
N SER A 3 -12.14 5.06 4.32
CA SER A 3 -11.38 6.30 4.54
C SER A 3 -10.66 6.27 5.90
N VAL A 4 -9.48 6.88 5.98
CA VAL A 4 -8.71 7.01 7.24
C VAL A 4 -9.59 7.62 8.35
N VAL A 5 -10.41 8.61 8.00
CA VAL A 5 -11.36 9.26 8.92
C VAL A 5 -12.37 8.26 9.50
N ASN A 6 -13.01 7.47 8.63
CA ASN A 6 -13.99 6.46 9.07
C ASN A 6 -13.34 5.39 9.96
N LYS A 7 -12.08 5.04 9.67
CA LYS A 7 -11.29 4.09 10.46
C LYS A 7 -11.00 4.64 11.86
N GLU A 8 -10.63 5.92 11.96
CA GLU A 8 -10.43 6.59 13.24
C GLU A 8 -11.72 6.66 14.07
N ILE A 9 -12.85 7.03 13.46
CA ILE A 9 -14.15 7.10 14.14
C ILE A 9 -14.51 5.73 14.73
N ILE A 10 -14.38 4.65 13.95
CA ILE A 10 -14.63 3.28 14.42
C ILE A 10 -13.77 2.95 15.65
N ARG A 11 -12.46 3.24 15.59
CA ARG A 11 -11.53 2.95 16.70
C ARG A 11 -11.87 3.78 17.93
N ARG A 12 -12.22 5.06 17.76
CA ARG A 12 -12.63 5.95 18.86
C ARG A 12 -13.89 5.44 19.55
N LEU A 13 -14.92 5.05 18.77
CA LEU A 13 -16.16 4.50 19.30
C LEU A 13 -15.94 3.17 20.06
N TYR A 14 -15.01 2.33 19.58
CA TYR A 14 -14.73 1.05 20.23
C TYR A 14 -13.83 1.19 21.47
N PHE A 15 -12.67 1.85 21.35
CA PHE A 15 -11.69 1.92 22.44
C PHE A 15 -12.01 2.99 23.48
N LYS A 16 -12.50 4.19 23.08
CA LYS A 16 -12.82 5.25 24.06
C LYS A 16 -14.24 5.12 24.63
N GLN A 17 -15.21 4.80 23.78
CA GLN A 17 -16.63 4.77 24.18
C GLN A 17 -17.17 3.35 24.47
N GLN A 18 -16.33 2.32 24.34
CA GLN A 18 -16.67 0.90 24.59
C GLN A 18 -17.94 0.42 23.88
N LYS A 19 -18.26 0.99 22.72
CA LYS A 19 -19.44 0.60 21.95
C LYS A 19 -19.20 -0.75 21.28
N SER A 20 -20.23 -1.61 21.26
CA SER A 20 -20.11 -2.92 20.63
C SER A 20 -19.95 -2.81 19.11
N ILE A 21 -19.26 -3.77 18.49
CA ILE A 21 -19.08 -3.87 17.03
C ILE A 21 -20.43 -3.84 16.31
N ARG A 22 -21.47 -4.46 16.89
CA ARG A 22 -22.83 -4.48 16.33
C ARG A 22 -23.46 -3.09 16.31
N TRP A 23 -23.26 -2.32 17.38
CA TRP A 23 -23.76 -0.95 17.47
C TRP A 23 -23.08 -0.05 16.44
N ILE A 24 -21.74 -0.07 16.39
CA ILE A 24 -20.94 0.73 15.45
C ILE A 24 -21.32 0.43 13.99
N ALA A 25 -21.54 -0.85 13.67
CA ALA A 25 -21.94 -1.27 12.32
C ALA A 25 -23.32 -0.72 11.90
N ARG A 26 -24.29 -0.65 12.84
CA ARG A 26 -25.61 -0.09 12.56
C ARG A 26 -25.54 1.43 12.40
N GLU A 27 -24.82 2.10 13.29
CA GLU A 27 -24.70 3.56 13.32
C GLU A 27 -24.01 4.10 12.06
N LEU A 28 -22.84 3.53 11.73
CA LEU A 28 -22.05 3.96 10.56
C LEU A 28 -22.53 3.33 9.24
N LYS A 29 -23.60 2.53 9.27
CA LYS A 29 -24.13 1.77 8.11
C LYS A 29 -23.05 0.97 7.37
N MET A 30 -22.12 0.37 8.13
CA MET A 30 -21.02 -0.44 7.60
C MET A 30 -21.20 -1.92 7.95
N SER A 31 -20.64 -2.81 7.13
CA SER A 31 -20.64 -4.23 7.47
C SER A 31 -19.81 -4.49 8.73
N ARG A 32 -20.21 -5.49 9.53
CA ARG A 32 -19.46 -5.91 10.72
C ARG A 32 -18.03 -6.39 10.37
N LYS A 33 -17.82 -6.94 9.17
CA LYS A 33 -16.49 -7.33 8.67
C LYS A 33 -15.60 -6.10 8.48
N THR A 34 -16.16 -5.02 7.95
CA THR A 34 -15.49 -3.72 7.74
C THR A 34 -15.04 -3.11 9.07
N VAL A 35 -15.92 -3.13 10.08
CA VAL A 35 -15.61 -2.66 11.45
C VAL A 35 -14.49 -3.49 12.07
N ARG A 36 -14.56 -4.84 12.01
CA ARG A 36 -13.46 -5.70 12.51
C ARG A 36 -12.13 -5.41 11.82
N LYS A 37 -12.13 -5.24 10.50
CA LYS A 37 -10.93 -4.89 9.74
C LYS A 37 -10.31 -3.55 10.18
N ALA A 38 -11.15 -2.56 10.51
CA ALA A 38 -10.70 -1.27 11.03
C ALA A 38 -10.12 -1.35 12.46
N LEU A 39 -10.50 -2.35 13.25
CA LEU A 39 -9.97 -2.58 14.60
C LEU A 39 -8.65 -3.34 14.59
N VAL A 40 -8.46 -4.29 13.67
CA VAL A 40 -7.23 -5.11 13.57
C VAL A 40 -6.02 -4.28 13.17
N ASP A 41 -6.18 -3.39 12.20
CA ASP A 41 -5.09 -2.62 11.63
C ASP A 41 -5.32 -1.13 11.96
N SER A 42 -4.28 -0.37 12.32
CA SER A 42 -4.34 1.09 12.52
C SER A 42 -3.88 1.88 11.30
N ASP A 43 -3.13 1.25 10.39
CA ASP A 43 -2.42 1.96 9.34
C ASP A 43 -3.34 2.49 8.26
N GLU A 44 -2.86 3.46 7.49
CA GLU A 44 -3.57 3.88 6.30
C GLU A 44 -3.79 2.68 5.38
N PRO A 45 -5.00 2.47 4.85
CA PRO A 45 -5.19 1.41 3.89
C PRO A 45 -4.27 1.67 2.72
N LYS A 46 -3.38 0.72 2.41
CA LYS A 46 -2.50 0.77 1.26
C LYS A 46 -2.96 -0.25 0.23
N TYR A 47 -3.04 0.17 -1.02
CA TYR A 47 -3.29 -0.76 -2.12
C TYR A 47 -1.99 -1.48 -2.46
N ASN A 48 -1.89 -2.74 -2.04
CA ASN A 48 -0.75 -3.59 -2.34
C ASN A 48 -1.14 -4.57 -3.46
N LEU A 49 -0.38 -4.55 -4.56
CA LEU A 49 -0.50 -5.57 -5.60
C LEU A 49 0.03 -6.89 -5.08
N THR A 50 -0.77 -7.96 -5.13
CA THR A 50 -0.33 -9.31 -4.74
C THR A 50 0.63 -9.93 -5.75
N ARG A 51 0.55 -9.49 -7.02
CA ARG A 51 1.44 -9.94 -8.10
C ARG A 51 1.94 -8.73 -8.89
N PRO A 52 3.19 -8.75 -9.36
CA PRO A 52 3.68 -7.72 -10.26
C PRO A 52 2.83 -7.70 -11.54
N LYS A 53 2.54 -6.50 -12.05
CA LYS A 53 1.86 -6.35 -13.35
C LYS A 53 2.71 -6.99 -14.46
N PRO A 54 2.11 -7.71 -15.42
CA PRO A 54 2.83 -8.18 -16.60
C PRO A 54 3.37 -6.98 -17.38
N LYS A 55 4.58 -7.11 -17.91
CA LYS A 55 5.24 -6.05 -18.69
C LYS A 55 5.72 -6.63 -20.02
N PRO A 56 4.80 -6.87 -20.95
CA PRO A 56 5.06 -7.70 -22.14
C PRO A 56 6.14 -7.12 -23.05
N VAL A 57 6.21 -5.79 -23.19
CA VAL A 57 7.19 -5.14 -24.07
C VAL A 57 8.55 -4.98 -23.40
N THR A 58 8.56 -4.50 -22.14
CA THR A 58 9.81 -4.13 -21.45
C THR A 58 10.49 -5.32 -20.74
N SER A 59 9.83 -6.47 -20.62
CA SER A 59 10.39 -7.66 -19.95
C SER A 59 11.69 -8.13 -20.60
N HIS A 60 11.75 -8.13 -21.92
CA HIS A 60 12.88 -8.65 -22.69
C HIS A 60 14.13 -7.76 -22.63
N ILE A 61 13.94 -6.44 -22.59
CA ILE A 61 15.04 -5.46 -22.62
C ILE A 61 15.55 -5.14 -21.20
N ARG A 62 14.74 -5.40 -20.17
CA ARG A 62 15.14 -5.21 -18.76
C ARG A 62 16.46 -5.84 -18.32
N PRO A 63 16.78 -7.10 -18.64
CA PRO A 63 18.06 -7.68 -18.25
C PRO A 63 19.23 -6.89 -18.85
N ILE A 64 19.11 -6.46 -20.10
CA ILE A 64 20.12 -5.65 -20.81
C ILE A 64 20.33 -4.31 -20.08
N ILE A 65 19.23 -3.61 -19.77
CA ILE A 65 19.31 -2.33 -19.02
C ILE A 65 19.94 -2.53 -17.64
N LYS A 66 19.59 -3.61 -16.94
CA LYS A 66 20.18 -3.91 -15.63
C LYS A 66 21.68 -4.17 -15.70
N GLN A 67 22.14 -4.84 -16.76
CA GLN A 67 23.55 -5.09 -16.99
C GLN A 67 24.29 -3.77 -17.22
N TRP A 68 23.80 -2.92 -18.12
CA TRP A 68 24.40 -1.60 -18.36
C TRP A 68 24.47 -0.74 -17.10
N LEU A 69 23.41 -0.71 -16.29
CA LEU A 69 23.41 0.01 -15.01
C LEU A 69 24.42 -0.55 -13.98
N GLN A 70 24.74 -1.84 -14.06
CA GLN A 70 25.72 -2.46 -13.17
C GLN A 70 27.15 -2.20 -13.63
N GLU A 71 27.40 -2.27 -14.94
CA GLU A 71 28.67 -1.93 -15.58
C GLU A 71 29.00 -0.44 -15.35
N GLU A 72 27.99 0.43 -15.43
CA GLU A 72 28.12 1.86 -15.19
C GLU A 72 28.74 2.21 -13.83
N LYS A 73 28.44 1.43 -12.78
CA LYS A 73 28.99 1.68 -11.44
C LYS A 73 30.51 1.63 -11.41
N GLN A 74 31.10 0.84 -12.31
CA GLN A 74 32.55 0.66 -12.43
C GLN A 74 33.20 1.74 -13.31
N TYR A 75 32.42 2.50 -14.07
CA TYR A 75 32.97 3.55 -14.92
C TYR A 75 33.43 4.78 -14.12
N PRO A 76 34.48 5.47 -14.60
CA PRO A 76 34.86 6.79 -14.12
C PRO A 76 33.67 7.74 -14.12
N THR A 77 33.62 8.67 -13.17
CA THR A 77 32.47 9.56 -12.93
C THR A 77 32.00 10.33 -14.18
N LYS A 78 32.92 10.66 -15.10
CA LYS A 78 32.63 11.36 -16.37
C LYS A 78 32.06 10.47 -17.48
N GLN A 79 32.14 9.14 -17.34
CA GLN A 79 31.68 8.15 -18.33
C GLN A 79 30.43 7.40 -17.87
N ARG A 80 29.90 7.74 -16.69
CA ARG A 80 28.63 7.22 -16.19
C ARG A 80 27.47 7.76 -17.02
N TYR A 81 26.45 6.93 -17.24
CA TYR A 81 25.28 7.30 -18.03
C TYR A 81 24.54 8.42 -17.30
N THR A 82 24.55 9.61 -17.88
CA THR A 82 23.94 10.80 -17.29
C THR A 82 22.42 10.78 -17.52
N ALA A 83 21.71 10.02 -16.71
CA ALA A 83 20.29 10.25 -16.44
C ALA A 83 20.13 10.47 -14.93
N ARG A 84 20.23 11.72 -14.51
CA ARG A 84 19.77 12.17 -13.18
C ARG A 84 18.31 12.58 -13.28
#